data_AF-X1I4A2-F1
#
_entry.id   AF-X1I4A2-F1
#
_cell.length_a   1.000
_cell.length_b   1.000
_cell.length_c   1.000
_cell.angle_alpha   90.00
_cell.angle_beta   90.00
_cell.angle_gamma   90.00
#
_symmetry.space_group_name_H-M   'P 1'
#
loop_
_entity.id
_entity.type
_entity.pdbx_description
1 polymer ?
#
loop_
_entity_poly.entity_id
_entity_poly.type
_entity_poly.pdbx_seq_one_letter_code
_entity_poly.pdbx_strand_id
1 'polypeptide(L)' 'LPRGTRIKVGTTGTVEQILFGPTSVTDGSQNLIGALRTAMGVCGVLNIQEMHKVEMVIAPAITTEGKSWQISQSSP' A
#
# COMPACT_ATOMS: atom_id res chain seq x y z
N LEU A 1 14.18 15.30 -6.57
CA LEU A 1 13.01 14.91 -7.39
C LEU A 1 12.76 13.42 -7.23
N PRO A 2 11.51 12.94 -7.20
CA PRO A 2 11.23 11.50 -7.17
C PRO A 2 11.88 10.85 -8.39
N ARG A 3 12.84 9.97 -8.15
CA ARG A 3 13.56 9.23 -9.20
C ARG A 3 12.77 7.96 -9.48
N GLY A 4 12.05 7.91 -10.61
CA GLY A 4 11.26 6.76 -11.03
C GLY A 4 10.20 7.09 -12.08
N THR A 5 9.83 6.11 -12.90
CA THR A 5 8.75 6.24 -13.89
C THR A 5 7.40 6.30 -13.16
N ARG A 6 6.60 7.34 -13.43
CA ARG A 6 5.25 7.47 -12.87
C ARG A 6 4.31 6.47 -13.55
N ILE A 7 3.39 5.90 -12.77
CA ILE A 7 2.28 5.09 -13.26
C ILE A 7 0.96 5.84 -13.03
N LYS A 8 -0.02 5.64 -13.91
CA LYS A 8 -1.40 6.10 -13.71
C LYS A 8 -2.12 5.09 -12.84
N VAL A 9 -2.75 5.57 -11.75
CA VAL A 9 -3.46 4.74 -10.75
C VAL A 9 -4.97 5.02 -10.70
N GLY A 10 -5.47 6.03 -11.41
CA GLY A 10 -6.88 6.41 -11.40
C GLY A 10 -7.38 6.95 -10.04
N THR A 11 -8.70 7.02 -9.88
CA THR A 11 -9.37 7.43 -8.64
C THR A 11 -10.24 6.27 -8.16
N THR A 12 -10.00 5.76 -6.95
CA THR A 12 -10.69 4.59 -6.38
C THR A 12 -11.79 4.96 -5.36
N GLY A 13 -11.90 6.23 -4.99
CA GLY A 13 -12.90 6.73 -4.04
C GLY A 13 -12.62 8.16 -3.60
N THR A 14 -13.42 8.68 -2.67
CA THR A 14 -13.13 9.94 -1.98
C THR A 14 -11.92 9.77 -1.05
N VAL A 15 -11.26 10.87 -0.70
CA VAL A 15 -10.14 10.82 0.28
C VAL A 15 -10.59 10.21 1.60
N GLU A 16 -11.80 10.56 2.05
CA GLU A 16 -12.41 10.00 3.26
C GLU A 16 -12.58 8.49 3.17
N GLN A 17 -13.12 7.98 2.05
CA GLN A 17 -13.30 6.55 1.84
C GLN A 17 -11.96 5.81 1.71
N ILE A 18 -10.98 6.41 1.03
CA ILE A 18 -9.64 5.84 0.89
C ILE A 18 -8.97 5.69 2.26
N LEU A 19 -9.06 6.72 3.11
CA LEU A 19 -8.41 6.69 4.42
C LEU A 19 -9.20 5.89 5.46
N PHE A 20 -10.51 6.10 5.56
CA PHE A 20 -11.32 5.65 6.69
C PHE A 20 -12.42 4.63 6.33
N GLY A 21 -12.64 4.35 5.04
CA GLY A 21 -13.68 3.44 4.57
C GLY A 21 -15.09 4.08 4.54
N PRO A 22 -16.17 3.27 4.42
CA PRO A 22 -16.16 1.80 4.36
C PRO A 22 -15.55 1.28 3.08
N THR A 23 -15.09 0.03 3.14
CA THR A 23 -14.50 -0.66 2.00
C THR A 23 -15.59 -1.25 1.12
N SER A 24 -15.62 -0.89 -0.16
CA SER A 24 -16.50 -1.50 -1.17
C SER A 24 -15.77 -2.49 -2.09
N VAL A 25 -14.46 -2.64 -1.94
CA VAL A 25 -13.57 -3.44 -2.80
C VAL A 25 -12.47 -4.15 -1.98
N THR A 26 -12.04 -5.34 -2.36
CA THR A 26 -11.08 -6.15 -1.57
C THR A 26 -9.62 -6.01 -2.01
N ASP A 27 -9.32 -5.08 -2.92
CA ASP A 27 -7.98 -4.87 -3.50
C ASP A 27 -7.04 -4.02 -2.62
N GLY A 28 -7.51 -3.59 -1.43
CA GLY A 28 -6.74 -2.76 -0.50
C GLY A 28 -6.67 -1.28 -0.88
N SER A 29 -7.43 -0.82 -1.87
CA SER A 29 -7.44 0.59 -2.31
C SER A 29 -8.23 1.54 -1.40
N GLN A 30 -8.91 1.02 -0.38
CA GLN A 30 -9.79 1.76 0.53
C GLN A 30 -9.61 1.32 1.99
N ASN A 31 -9.98 2.19 2.94
CA ASN A 31 -9.85 2.00 4.38
C ASN A 31 -8.40 1.70 4.85
N LEU A 32 -7.46 2.55 4.43
CA LEU A 32 -6.04 2.41 4.78
C LEU A 32 -5.79 2.46 6.29
N ILE A 33 -6.55 3.26 7.05
CA ILE A 33 -6.42 3.34 8.50
C ILE A 33 -6.91 2.06 9.18
N GLY A 34 -8.01 1.47 8.71
CA GLY A 34 -8.48 0.17 9.18
C GLY A 34 -7.48 -0.94 8.87
N ALA A 35 -6.93 -0.96 7.65
CA ALA A 35 -5.90 -1.91 7.25
C ALA A 35 -4.65 -1.81 8.14
N LEU A 36 -4.17 -0.59 8.41
CA LEU A 36 -3.03 -0.35 9.30
C LEU A 36 -3.31 -0.85 10.73
N ARG A 37 -4.49 -0.55 11.29
CA ARG A 37 -4.88 -1.02 12.63
C ARG A 37 -4.95 -2.54 12.72
N THR A 38 -5.51 -3.19 11.71
CA THR A 38 -5.56 -4.65 11.62
C THR A 38 -4.15 -5.23 11.56
N ALA A 39 -3.26 -4.67 10.73
CA ALA A 39 -1.87 -5.10 10.63
C ALA A 39 -1.13 -4.94 11.97
N MET A 40 -1.30 -3.80 12.65
CA MET A 40 -0.73 -3.58 13.99
C MET A 40 -1.25 -4.59 15.02
N GLY A 41 -2.54 -4.94 14.97
CA GLY A 41 -3.13 -5.97 15.82
C GLY A 41 -2.54 -7.36 15.57
N VAL A 42 -2.33 -7.73 14.30
CA VAL A 42 -1.68 -9.00 13.92
C VAL A 42 -0.21 -9.04 14.38
N CYS A 43 0.50 -7.92 14.27
CA CYS A 43 1.88 -7.80 14.74
C CYS A 43 2.01 -7.65 16.27
N GLY A 44 0.92 -7.50 17.01
CA GLY A 44 0.93 -7.34 18.47
C GLY A 44 1.54 -6.03 18.97
N VAL A 45 1.43 -4.94 18.18
CA VAL A 45 2.01 -3.63 18.51
C VAL A 45 0.94 -2.57 18.79
N LEU A 46 1.23 -1.65 19.70
CA LEU A 46 0.26 -0.64 20.16
C LEU A 46 0.42 0.70 19.43
N ASN A 47 1.59 0.96 18.88
CA ASN A 47 1.92 2.24 18.24
C ASN A 47 2.86 2.05 17.04
N ILE A 48 3.00 3.11 16.24
CA ILE A 48 3.83 3.12 15.03
C ILE A 48 5.32 2.92 15.35
N GLN A 49 5.77 3.44 16.49
CA GLN A 49 7.16 3.30 16.92
C GLN A 49 7.52 1.84 17.21
N GLU A 50 6.59 1.07 17.77
CA GLU A 50 6.72 -0.39 17.93
C GLU A 50 6.59 -1.12 16.59
N MET A 51 5.68 -0.69 15.72
CA MET A 51 5.53 -1.27 14.37
C MET A 51 6.84 -1.19 13.56
N HIS A 52 7.60 -0.10 13.69
CA HIS A 52 8.91 0.04 13.04
C HIS A 52 9.97 -0.98 13.51
N LYS A 53 9.75 -1.67 14.63
CA LYS A 53 10.67 -2.66 15.21
C LYS A 53 10.25 -4.10 14.93
N VAL A 54 9.11 -4.31 14.27
CA VAL A 54 8.60 -5.64 13.93
C VAL A 54 9.56 -6.32 12.95
N GLU A 55 9.73 -7.64 13.11
CA GLU A 55 10.53 -8.44 12.19
C GLU A 55 9.97 -8.38 10.77
N MET A 56 10.83 -8.10 9.79
CA MET A 56 10.46 -7.98 8.39
C MET A 56 11.17 -9.03 7.55
N VAL A 57 10.40 -9.76 6.75
CA VAL A 57 10.93 -10.67 5.73
C VAL A 57 10.82 -9.99 4.37
N ILE A 58 11.94 -9.90 3.65
CA ILE A 58 12.00 -9.26 2.34
C ILE A 58 11.89 -10.33 1.25
N ALA A 59 10.82 -10.29 0.47
CA ALA A 59 10.66 -11.16 -0.69
C ALA A 59 11.65 -10.76 -1.80
N PRO A 60 12.31 -11.72 -2.50
CA PRO A 60 13.23 -11.41 -3.60
C PRO A 60 12.61 -10.58 -4.74
N ALA A 61 11.29 -10.72 -4.94
CA ALA A 61 10.52 -10.02 -5.98
C ALA A 61 10.39 -8.49 -5.77
N ILE A 62 10.79 -7.96 -4.61
CA ILE A 62 10.66 -6.53 -4.27
C ILE A 62 11.29 -5.59 -5.31
N THR A 63 12.33 -6.07 -6.01
CA THR A 63 13.05 -5.27 -7.02
C THR A 63 12.34 -5.18 -8.37
N THR A 64 11.36 -6.05 -8.64
CA THR A 64 10.71 -6.18 -9.95
C THR A 64 9.21 -5.92 -9.92
N GLU A 65 8.55 -6.07 -8.77
CA GLU A 65 7.09 -5.93 -8.65
C GLU A 65 6.58 -4.59 -9.22
N GLY A 66 7.13 -3.46 -8.74
CA GLY A 66 6.78 -2.12 -9.24
C GLY A 66 7.22 -1.83 -10.68
N LYS A 67 8.25 -2.53 -11.17
CA LYS A 67 8.75 -2.37 -12.56
C LYS A 67 7.79 -2.99 -13.57
N SER A 68 7.09 -4.06 -13.19
CA SER A 68 6.10 -4.69 -14.08
C SER A 68 4.98 -3.71 -14.47
N TRP A 69 4.48 -2.93 -13.51
CA TRP A 69 3.49 -1.88 -13.71
C TRP A 69 4.01 -0.70 -14.54
N GLN A 70 5.30 -0.35 -14.39
CA GLN A 70 5.93 0.70 -15.20
C GLN A 70 6.08 0.26 -16.65
N ILE A 71 6.52 -0.99 -16.88
CA ILE A 71 6.73 -1.53 -18.22
C ILE A 71 5.38 -1.67 -18.94
N SER A 72 4.33 -2.16 -18.27
CA SER A 72 3.01 -2.32 -18.89
C SER A 72 2.37 -1.01 -19.34
N GLN A 73 2.68 0.10 -18.67
CA GLN A 73 2.19 1.44 -19.03
C GLN A 73 3.19 2.27 -19.86
N SER A 74 4.36 1.72 -20.18
CA SER A 74 5.41 2.42 -20.95
C SER A 74 5.18 2.42 -22.46
N SER A 75 4.17 1.69 -22.94
CA SER A 75 3.73 1.71 -24.33
C SER A 75 2.89 2.98 -24.60
N PRO A 76 3.12 3.69 -25.73
CA PRO A 76 2.39 4.91 -26.09
C PRO A 76 0.89 4.68 -26.33
#